data_AF-A0A947CY29-F1
#
_entry.id   AF-A0A947CY29-F1
#
_cell.length_a   1.000
_cell.length_b   1.000
_cell.length_c   1.000
_cell.angle_alpha   90.00
_cell.angle_beta   90.00
_cell.angle_gamma   90.00
#
_symmetry.space_group_name_H-M   'P 1'
#
loop_
_entity.id
_entity.type
_entity.pdbx_description
1 polymer ?
#
loop_
_entity_poly.entity_id
_entity_poly.type
_entity_poly.pdbx_seq_one_letter_code
_entity_poly.pdbx_strand_id
1 'polypeptide(L)'
;MFEKAPFRPRRRWWLSLLLVMALLGAADVPLFAAAQAAAEAAERAVVLYEGFEQGTKPGYAKGTVNLSTGPWELDDALLGTDARDKKIGKQSVRIQKSGSLTMNFDVTVTEVAYVELWHANAGFSGDVGGKWKLQYSIDQGQTWQDAGPEVPSGSTMEKASFEIHHTGPIRFKVQKTDGRFLRRPASTSTILPSTPCRPPRRPRPSSSSRPTRRTSSLISKNIAPGSFR
;
A
#
# COMPACT_ATOMS: atom_id res chain seq x y z
N MET A 1 -81.43 -1.61 -24.94
CA MET A 1 -81.32 -1.11 -23.57
C MET A 1 -80.84 -2.24 -22.67
N PHE A 2 -79.56 -2.26 -22.30
CA PHE A 2 -79.07 -2.60 -20.96
C PHE A 2 -77.56 -2.40 -20.94
N GLU A 3 -77.14 -1.48 -20.09
CA GLU A 3 -75.78 -1.03 -19.87
C GLU A 3 -75.03 -2.01 -18.97
N LYS A 4 -73.77 -2.34 -19.31
CA LYS A 4 -72.82 -2.94 -18.37
C LYS A 4 -71.43 -2.35 -18.61
N ALA A 5 -70.98 -1.58 -17.63
CA ALA A 5 -69.72 -0.86 -17.59
C ALA A 5 -68.49 -1.78 -17.60
N PRO A 6 -67.33 -1.31 -18.10
CA PRO A 6 -66.07 -2.05 -18.02
C PRO A 6 -65.42 -1.95 -16.62
N PHE A 7 -64.94 -3.09 -16.16
CA PHE A 7 -64.08 -3.28 -15.00
C PHE A 7 -62.78 -2.46 -15.14
N ARG A 8 -62.48 -1.60 -14.15
CA ARG A 8 -61.19 -0.87 -14.05
C ARG A 8 -60.30 -1.50 -12.97
N PRO A 9 -59.14 -2.07 -13.29
CA PRO A 9 -58.08 -2.23 -12.31
C PRO A 9 -57.26 -0.93 -12.21
N ARG A 10 -57.18 -0.41 -10.98
CA ARG A 10 -56.40 0.77 -10.56
C ARG A 10 -54.91 0.42 -10.39
N ARG A 11 -54.05 1.45 -10.57
CA ARG A 11 -52.70 1.74 -9.99
C ARG A 11 -51.72 2.05 -11.12
N ARG A 12 -51.47 3.32 -11.50
CA ARG A 12 -50.74 4.42 -10.81
C ARG A 12 -49.33 4.01 -10.35
N TRP A 13 -48.37 4.92 -10.57
CA TRP A 13 -47.07 5.09 -9.88
C TRP A 13 -45.76 4.60 -10.54
N TRP A 14 -45.46 4.90 -11.81
CA TRP A 14 -44.07 4.76 -12.32
C TRP A 14 -43.63 5.82 -13.35
N LEU A 15 -44.24 7.01 -13.39
CA LEU A 15 -43.90 8.04 -14.40
C LEU A 15 -43.61 9.42 -13.80
N SER A 16 -43.07 9.50 -12.58
CA SER A 16 -42.67 10.78 -11.98
C SER A 16 -41.30 10.76 -11.30
N LEU A 17 -40.41 9.80 -11.61
CA LEU A 17 -39.04 9.78 -11.08
C LEU A 17 -37.98 10.18 -12.12
N LEU A 18 -38.34 10.97 -13.13
CA LEU A 18 -37.39 11.49 -14.14
C LEU A 18 -37.51 13.01 -14.34
N LEU A 19 -38.00 13.74 -13.34
CA LEU A 19 -38.04 15.22 -13.35
C LEU A 19 -37.53 15.87 -12.03
N VAL A 20 -36.71 15.17 -11.23
CA VAL A 20 -36.09 15.76 -10.02
C VAL A 20 -34.55 15.74 -10.06
N MET A 21 -33.91 15.06 -11.02
CA MET A 21 -32.43 15.00 -11.14
C MET A 21 -31.89 15.98 -12.19
N ALA A 22 -32.35 17.24 -12.19
CA ALA A 22 -31.79 18.28 -13.07
C ALA A 22 -31.77 19.68 -12.44
N LEU A 23 -31.76 19.78 -11.10
CA LEU A 23 -31.76 21.08 -10.42
C LEU A 23 -31.08 21.10 -9.04
N LEU A 24 -29.93 20.45 -8.92
CA LEU A 24 -28.89 20.78 -7.93
C LEU A 24 -27.62 20.99 -8.77
N GLY A 25 -27.15 22.22 -8.97
CA GLY A 25 -26.42 22.94 -7.94
C GLY A 25 -24.98 22.44 -7.97
N ALA A 26 -24.12 23.12 -8.73
CA ALA A 26 -22.68 22.96 -8.66
C ALA A 26 -22.21 23.40 -7.26
N ALA A 27 -22.27 22.49 -6.30
CA ALA A 27 -21.40 22.51 -5.15
C ALA A 27 -20.32 21.48 -5.47
N ASP A 28 -19.11 21.97 -5.72
CA ASP A 28 -17.91 21.14 -5.73
C ASP A 28 -17.98 20.14 -4.58
N VAL A 29 -17.95 18.86 -4.90
CA VAL A 29 -18.04 17.76 -3.94
C VAL A 29 -16.61 17.41 -3.51
N PRO A 30 -16.05 17.96 -2.41
CA PRO A 30 -14.77 17.46 -1.89
C PRO A 30 -14.91 16.06 -1.27
N LEU A 31 -16.15 15.56 -1.14
CA LEU A 31 -16.45 14.31 -0.46
C LEU A 31 -15.96 13.08 -1.23
N PHE A 32 -15.96 13.11 -2.58
CA PHE A 32 -15.49 11.99 -3.38
C PHE A 32 -13.96 11.93 -3.42
N ALA A 33 -13.26 13.07 -3.48
CA ALA A 33 -11.80 13.12 -3.42
C ALA A 33 -11.26 12.67 -2.05
N ALA A 34 -11.88 13.10 -0.95
CA ALA A 34 -11.51 12.65 0.39
C ALA A 34 -11.80 11.15 0.61
N ALA A 35 -12.94 10.65 0.10
CA ALA A 35 -13.27 9.23 0.15
C ALA A 35 -12.36 8.37 -0.74
N GLN A 36 -11.93 8.89 -1.88
CA GLN A 36 -11.02 8.20 -2.81
C GLN A 36 -9.58 8.18 -2.29
N ALA A 37 -9.11 9.25 -1.63
CA ALA A 37 -7.83 9.25 -0.90
C ALA A 37 -7.84 8.29 0.30
N ALA A 38 -8.98 8.15 0.99
CA ALA A 38 -9.14 7.17 2.06
C ALA A 38 -9.21 5.72 1.54
N ALA A 39 -9.78 5.49 0.35
CA ALA A 39 -9.83 4.18 -0.31
C ALA A 39 -8.47 3.76 -0.90
N GLU A 40 -7.70 4.69 -1.45
CA GLU A 40 -6.33 4.44 -1.94
C GLU A 40 -5.36 4.12 -0.79
N ALA A 41 -5.58 4.70 0.39
CA ALA A 41 -4.89 4.30 1.62
C ALA A 41 -5.29 2.90 2.12
N ALA A 42 -6.48 2.40 1.75
CA ALA A 42 -7.03 1.12 2.23
C ALA A 42 -6.64 -0.10 1.37
N GLU A 43 -6.04 0.06 0.19
CA GLU A 43 -5.60 -1.04 -0.70
C GLU A 43 -4.10 -1.38 -0.56
N ARG A 44 -3.42 -0.81 0.43
CA ARG A 44 -2.02 -1.15 0.74
C ARG A 44 -1.98 -2.36 1.68
N ALA A 45 -1.64 -3.53 1.16
CA ALA A 45 -1.43 -4.71 2.00
C ALA A 45 -0.12 -4.52 2.78
N VAL A 46 -0.18 -4.58 4.10
CA VAL A 46 1.02 -4.60 4.95
C VAL A 46 1.74 -5.93 4.72
N VAL A 47 2.92 -5.87 4.12
CA VAL A 47 3.73 -7.06 3.80
C VAL A 47 4.65 -7.41 4.96
N LEU A 48 5.11 -6.41 5.71
CA LEU A 48 5.91 -6.60 6.90
C LEU A 48 5.61 -5.49 7.91
N TYR A 49 5.73 -5.83 9.18
CA TYR A 49 5.63 -4.89 10.28
C TYR A 49 6.62 -5.32 11.35
N GLU A 50 7.64 -4.50 11.61
CA GLU A 50 8.58 -4.73 12.71
C GLU A 50 8.35 -3.71 13.83
N GLY A 51 7.85 -4.18 14.96
CA GLY A 51 7.65 -3.37 16.17
C GLY A 51 8.89 -3.30 17.07
N PHE A 52 9.90 -4.14 16.82
CA PHE A 52 11.09 -4.34 17.65
C PHE A 52 10.80 -4.92 19.02
N GLU A 53 9.59 -5.43 19.28
CA GLU A 53 9.17 -5.91 20.61
C GLU A 53 9.67 -7.33 20.95
N GLN A 54 10.37 -8.00 20.04
CA GLN A 54 10.98 -9.31 20.24
C GLN A 54 12.52 -9.22 20.22
N GLY A 55 13.18 -10.07 20.99
CA GLY A 55 14.63 -10.15 21.02
C GLY A 55 15.27 -9.12 21.94
N THR A 56 16.58 -9.23 22.12
CA THR A 56 17.36 -8.35 22.98
C THR A 56 18.77 -8.20 22.42
N LYS A 57 19.26 -6.96 22.39
CA LYS A 57 20.64 -6.63 22.03
C LYS A 57 21.04 -5.38 22.80
N PRO A 58 21.63 -5.50 23.99
CA PRO A 58 21.85 -4.35 24.88
C PRO A 58 23.10 -3.53 24.54
N GLY A 59 23.93 -4.00 23.59
CA GLY A 59 25.21 -3.38 23.24
C GLY A 59 25.26 -2.88 21.80
N TYR A 60 26.08 -1.86 21.58
CA TYR A 60 26.29 -1.22 20.28
C TYR A 60 27.20 -2.02 19.33
N ALA A 61 27.95 -3.01 19.83
CA ALA A 61 28.80 -3.83 18.98
C ALA A 61 27.98 -4.51 17.87
N LYS A 62 28.52 -4.58 16.66
CA LYS A 62 27.87 -5.22 15.51
C LYS A 62 27.37 -6.62 15.87
N GLY A 63 26.12 -6.93 15.52
CA GLY A 63 25.59 -8.27 15.73
C GLY A 63 24.20 -8.45 15.14
N THR A 64 23.85 -9.70 14.84
CA THR A 64 22.54 -10.10 14.34
C THR A 64 21.60 -10.45 15.49
N VAL A 65 20.35 -10.00 15.41
CA VAL A 65 19.27 -10.34 16.33
C VAL A 65 18.09 -10.88 15.53
N ASN A 66 17.45 -11.94 16.02
CA ASN A 66 16.22 -12.46 15.43
C ASN A 66 15.04 -11.70 16.03
N LEU A 67 14.37 -10.90 15.19
CA LEU A 67 13.15 -10.17 15.53
C LEU A 67 11.93 -10.92 14.95
N SER A 68 10.75 -10.33 15.14
CA SER A 68 9.48 -10.92 14.71
C SER A 68 9.38 -11.14 13.20
N THR A 69 10.05 -10.28 12.43
CA THR A 69 10.04 -10.32 10.96
C THR A 69 11.18 -11.15 10.37
N GLY A 70 12.21 -11.47 11.15
CA GLY A 70 13.39 -12.21 10.68
C GLY A 70 14.70 -11.74 11.32
N PRO A 71 15.86 -12.14 10.76
CA PRO A 71 17.16 -11.72 11.24
C PRO A 71 17.48 -10.27 10.82
N TRP A 72 17.92 -9.45 11.77
CA TRP A 72 18.36 -8.08 11.55
C TRP A 72 19.79 -7.91 12.06
N GLU A 73 20.65 -7.27 11.28
CA GLU A 73 21.98 -6.85 11.70
C GLU A 73 21.95 -5.42 12.23
N LEU A 74 22.43 -5.24 13.46
CA LEU A 74 22.53 -3.95 14.13
C LEU A 74 24.01 -3.64 14.35
N ASP A 75 24.48 -2.54 13.76
CA ASP A 75 25.86 -2.05 13.87
C ASP A 75 25.88 -0.62 14.43
N ASP A 76 26.72 -0.38 15.45
CA ASP A 76 26.63 0.80 16.31
C ASP A 76 25.17 1.08 16.73
N ALA A 77 24.41 0.01 16.96
CA ALA A 77 22.99 0.05 17.27
C ALA A 77 22.62 -1.00 18.31
N LEU A 78 21.60 -0.72 19.12
CA LEU A 78 21.09 -1.61 20.16
C LEU A 78 19.56 -1.57 20.23
N LEU A 79 18.98 -2.57 20.89
CA LEU A 79 17.58 -2.55 21.32
C LEU A 79 17.52 -1.94 22.72
N GLY A 80 16.93 -0.74 22.82
CA GLY A 80 16.90 0.08 24.02
C GLY A 80 15.54 0.07 24.69
N THR A 81 15.54 0.00 26.03
CA THR A 81 14.36 0.06 26.88
C THR A 81 14.40 1.25 27.84
N ASP A 82 15.34 2.19 27.67
CA ASP A 82 15.53 3.32 28.58
C ASP A 82 14.31 4.24 28.52
N ALA A 83 13.95 4.88 29.63
CA ALA A 83 12.82 5.79 29.70
C ALA A 83 12.92 6.96 28.71
N ARG A 84 14.14 7.38 28.36
CA ARG A 84 14.41 8.45 27.39
C ARG A 84 14.23 8.01 25.94
N ASP A 85 14.35 6.71 25.67
CA ASP A 85 14.15 6.18 24.32
C ASP A 85 12.72 6.46 23.87
N LYS A 86 12.60 7.09 22.69
CA LYS A 86 11.32 7.27 22.00
C LYS A 86 10.95 5.91 21.40
N LYS A 87 9.81 5.38 21.80
CA LYS A 87 9.38 4.02 21.49
C LYS A 87 7.87 3.94 21.42
N ILE A 88 7.40 3.01 20.59
CA ILE A 88 6.00 2.58 20.53
C ILE A 88 6.00 1.15 21.06
N GLY A 89 5.55 0.96 22.31
CA GLY A 89 5.70 -0.32 23.01
C GLY A 89 6.77 -0.26 24.10
N LYS A 90 7.52 -1.35 24.26
CA LYS A 90 8.48 -1.53 25.36
C LYS A 90 9.92 -1.22 24.96
N GLN A 91 10.27 -1.32 23.67
CA GLN A 91 11.63 -1.05 23.21
C GLN A 91 11.68 -0.41 21.82
N SER A 92 12.84 0.15 21.48
CA SER A 92 13.12 0.66 20.13
C SER A 92 14.58 0.48 19.75
N VAL A 93 14.89 0.61 18.45
CA VAL A 93 16.27 0.59 17.99
C VAL A 93 16.89 1.97 18.24
N ARG A 94 18.03 1.97 18.92
CA ARG A 94 18.87 3.16 19.11
C ARG A 94 20.17 3.00 18.34
N ILE A 95 20.41 3.89 17.40
CA ILE A 95 21.57 3.89 16.49
C ILE A 95 22.47 5.07 16.84
N GLN A 96 23.77 4.87 17.07
CA GLN A 96 24.73 5.95 17.34
C GLN A 96 25.75 6.13 16.22
N LYS A 97 26.53 7.22 16.28
CA LYS A 97 27.62 7.51 15.33
C LYS A 97 27.14 7.39 13.87
N SER A 98 27.79 6.57 13.06
CA SER A 98 27.40 6.20 11.69
C SER A 98 26.89 4.75 11.63
N GLY A 99 26.17 4.32 12.67
CA GLY A 99 25.60 2.98 12.76
C GLY A 99 24.47 2.72 11.77
N SER A 100 24.04 1.46 11.72
CA SER A 100 23.01 0.99 10.81
C SER A 100 22.12 -0.09 11.41
N LEU A 101 20.92 -0.21 10.85
CA LEU A 101 19.98 -1.28 11.06
C LEU A 101 19.68 -1.91 9.69
N THR A 102 20.10 -3.15 9.49
CA THR A 102 20.07 -3.83 8.18
C THR A 102 19.24 -5.11 8.26
N MET A 103 18.32 -5.30 7.32
CA MET A 103 17.61 -6.56 7.16
C MET A 103 18.55 -7.65 6.62
N ASN A 104 18.48 -8.88 7.13
CA ASN A 104 19.20 -10.03 6.58
C ASN A 104 18.27 -11.01 5.83
N PHE A 105 17.14 -10.50 5.33
CA PHE A 105 16.16 -11.24 4.55
C PHE A 105 15.51 -10.29 3.53
N ASP A 106 14.84 -10.87 2.54
CA ASP A 106 14.28 -10.13 1.42
C ASP A 106 12.74 -10.14 1.51
N VAL A 107 12.13 -9.03 1.10
CA VAL A 107 10.69 -8.87 0.94
C VAL A 107 10.39 -8.84 -0.56
N THR A 108 9.40 -9.59 -1.02
CA THR A 108 9.01 -9.54 -2.44
C THR A 108 8.01 -8.41 -2.68
N VAL A 109 8.38 -7.49 -3.56
CA VAL A 109 7.56 -6.36 -4.01
C VAL A 109 6.95 -6.69 -5.37
N THR A 110 5.67 -6.37 -5.55
CA THR A 110 4.95 -6.62 -6.81
C THR A 110 5.12 -5.48 -7.83
N GLU A 111 4.99 -4.23 -7.40
CA GLU A 111 5.14 -3.04 -8.27
C GLU A 111 5.76 -1.85 -7.53
N VAL A 112 5.22 -1.53 -6.34
CA VAL A 112 5.67 -0.40 -5.51
C VAL A 112 5.79 -0.84 -4.07
N ALA A 113 6.88 -0.47 -3.41
CA ALA A 113 7.07 -0.60 -1.98
C ALA A 113 6.88 0.76 -1.30
N TYR A 114 5.84 0.86 -0.47
CA TYR A 114 5.66 1.98 0.44
C TYR A 114 6.27 1.63 1.78
N VAL A 115 7.28 2.39 2.21
CA VAL A 115 7.98 2.15 3.48
C VAL A 115 7.70 3.30 4.44
N GLU A 116 7.13 2.99 5.61
CA GLU A 116 6.95 3.97 6.68
C GLU A 116 7.86 3.67 7.87
N LEU A 117 8.53 4.71 8.39
CA LEU A 117 9.35 4.63 9.59
C LEU A 117 9.01 5.71 10.61
N TRP A 118 8.77 5.33 11.87
CA TRP A 118 8.76 6.29 12.97
C TRP A 118 10.19 6.56 13.44
N HIS A 119 10.52 7.81 13.72
CA HIS A 119 11.85 8.18 14.17
C HIS A 119 11.81 9.39 15.08
N ALA A 120 12.82 9.49 15.93
CA ALA A 120 13.04 10.60 16.82
C ALA A 120 14.49 10.60 17.30
N ASN A 121 14.94 11.70 17.85
CA ASN A 121 16.13 11.73 18.67
C ASN A 121 15.80 11.23 20.09
N ALA A 122 16.66 10.37 20.61
CA ALA A 122 16.53 9.83 21.96
C ALA A 122 16.77 10.91 23.04
N GLY A 123 17.36 12.07 22.68
CA GLY A 123 17.50 13.24 23.57
C GLY A 123 18.46 13.01 24.73
N PHE A 124 19.36 12.03 24.61
CA PHE A 124 20.37 11.77 25.64
C PHE A 124 21.35 12.95 25.68
N SER A 125 21.68 13.45 26.87
CA SER A 125 22.75 14.45 27.07
C SER A 125 22.69 15.72 26.19
N GLY A 126 21.49 16.19 25.81
CA GLY A 126 21.33 17.38 24.96
C GLY A 126 21.54 17.11 23.47
N ASP A 127 21.42 15.85 23.04
CA ASP A 127 21.48 15.49 21.64
C ASP A 127 20.36 16.17 20.84
N VAL A 128 20.77 16.87 19.78
CA VAL A 128 19.90 17.59 18.85
C VAL A 128 20.35 17.29 17.41
N GLY A 129 19.40 17.06 16.50
CA GLY A 129 19.64 17.01 15.06
C GLY A 129 20.35 15.76 14.51
N GLY A 130 19.80 14.57 14.77
CA GLY A 130 20.26 13.34 14.10
C GLY A 130 19.80 13.29 12.65
N LYS A 131 20.56 12.61 11.78
CA LYS A 131 20.21 12.44 10.37
C LYS A 131 20.41 11.01 9.91
N TRP A 132 19.52 10.54 9.06
CA TRP A 132 19.57 9.18 8.55
C TRP A 132 19.03 9.11 7.13
N LYS A 133 19.32 8.00 6.46
CA LYS A 133 18.80 7.67 5.14
C LYS A 133 18.22 6.27 5.15
N LEU A 134 17.12 6.09 4.44
CA LEU A 134 16.66 4.77 4.04
C LEU A 134 17.44 4.35 2.81
N GLN A 135 18.04 3.17 2.86
CA GLN A 135 18.67 2.52 1.73
C GLN A 135 17.98 1.19 1.44
N TYR A 136 18.06 0.76 0.19
CA TYR A 136 17.55 -0.53 -0.24
C TYR A 136 18.57 -1.26 -1.12
N SER A 137 18.44 -2.58 -1.19
CA SER A 137 19.25 -3.46 -2.02
C SER A 137 18.35 -4.39 -2.81
N ILE A 138 18.73 -4.63 -4.07
CA ILE A 138 18.07 -5.56 -5.01
C ILE A 138 18.97 -6.75 -5.38
N ASP A 139 20.12 -6.86 -4.72
CA ASP A 139 21.17 -7.86 -4.95
C ASP A 139 21.60 -8.55 -3.64
N GLN A 140 20.65 -8.71 -2.73
CA GLN A 140 20.79 -9.40 -1.44
C GLN A 140 21.82 -8.77 -0.48
N GLY A 141 21.99 -7.46 -0.57
CA GLY A 141 22.84 -6.67 0.32
C GLY A 141 24.26 -6.42 -0.20
N GLN A 142 24.58 -6.81 -1.44
CA GLN A 142 25.89 -6.55 -2.04
C GLN A 142 26.09 -5.06 -2.35
N THR A 143 25.06 -4.40 -2.90
CA THR A 143 25.05 -2.95 -3.14
C THR A 143 23.80 -2.31 -2.54
N TRP A 144 23.90 -1.02 -2.22
CA TRP A 144 22.87 -0.25 -1.54
C TRP A 144 22.61 1.06 -2.29
N GLN A 145 21.34 1.37 -2.48
CA GLN A 145 20.85 2.59 -3.12
C GLN A 145 20.02 3.41 -2.13
N ASP A 146 20.11 4.74 -2.20
CA ASP A 146 19.29 5.62 -1.37
C ASP A 146 17.83 5.59 -1.86
N ALA A 147 16.87 5.35 -0.95
CA ALA A 147 15.44 5.39 -1.26
C ALA A 147 14.88 6.82 -1.38
N GLY A 148 15.65 7.82 -0.93
CA GLY A 148 15.22 9.21 -0.90
C GLY A 148 16.28 10.13 -0.26
N PRO A 149 15.91 11.40 0.01
CA PRO A 149 16.81 12.34 0.67
C PRO A 149 17.11 11.93 2.13
N GLU A 150 18.10 12.61 2.71
CA GLU A 150 18.42 12.49 4.13
C GLU A 150 17.30 13.05 5.00
N VAL A 151 16.90 12.29 6.02
CA VAL A 151 15.83 12.63 6.94
C VAL A 151 16.41 13.15 8.26
N PRO A 152 16.12 14.40 8.66
CA PRO A 152 16.47 14.91 9.97
C PRO A 152 15.53 14.34 11.04
N SER A 153 16.04 14.16 12.26
CA SER A 153 15.26 13.72 13.41
C SER A 153 15.25 14.78 14.51
N GLY A 154 14.04 15.22 14.88
CA GLY A 154 13.77 16.10 16.02
C GLY A 154 13.61 15.34 17.34
N SER A 155 13.29 16.05 18.42
CA SER A 155 13.00 15.44 19.74
C SER A 155 11.60 14.80 19.83
N THR A 156 10.74 15.11 18.86
CA THR A 156 9.39 14.57 18.70
C THR A 156 9.40 13.33 17.82
N MET A 157 8.44 12.42 18.08
CA MET A 157 8.25 11.24 17.24
C MET A 157 7.54 11.65 15.94
N GLU A 158 8.19 11.36 14.83
CA GLU A 158 7.72 11.71 13.48
C GLU A 158 7.76 10.48 12.57
N LYS A 159 6.93 10.50 11.52
CA LYS A 159 6.88 9.42 10.53
C LYS A 159 7.51 9.91 9.22
N ALA A 160 8.47 9.14 8.72
CA ALA A 160 9.01 9.27 7.38
C ALA A 160 8.38 8.22 6.46
N SER A 161 8.04 8.62 5.24
CA SER A 161 7.41 7.75 4.23
C SER A 161 8.22 7.79 2.94
N PHE A 162 8.43 6.62 2.35
CA PHE A 162 9.17 6.44 1.10
C PHE A 162 8.35 5.60 0.12
N GLU A 163 8.49 5.92 -1.16
CA GLU A 163 7.90 5.18 -2.26
C GLU A 163 9.02 4.69 -3.17
N ILE A 164 9.11 3.36 -3.36
CA ILE A 164 10.17 2.72 -4.13
C ILE A 164 9.51 1.90 -5.24
N HIS A 165 9.78 2.25 -6.49
CA HIS A 165 9.29 1.51 -7.64
C HIS A 165 10.25 0.35 -7.96
N HIS A 166 9.84 -0.87 -7.63
CA HIS A 166 10.63 -2.08 -7.87
C HIS A 166 9.72 -3.31 -7.90
N THR A 167 10.10 -4.30 -8.70
CA THR A 167 9.43 -5.61 -8.72
C THR A 167 10.46 -6.69 -8.43
N GLY A 168 10.17 -7.56 -7.46
CA GLY A 168 11.04 -8.64 -7.03
C GLY A 168 11.54 -8.46 -5.59
N PRO A 169 12.58 -9.22 -5.18
CA PRO A 169 13.12 -9.14 -3.83
C PRO A 169 13.76 -7.77 -3.58
N ILE A 170 13.49 -7.22 -2.40
CA ILE A 170 14.10 -6.00 -1.89
C ILE A 170 14.50 -6.21 -0.42
N ARG A 171 15.59 -5.57 -0.01
CA ARG A 171 16.07 -5.54 1.36
C ARG A 171 16.28 -4.10 1.79
N PHE A 172 16.01 -3.78 3.06
CA PHE A 172 16.14 -2.41 3.56
C PHE A 172 17.25 -2.27 4.59
N LYS A 173 17.80 -1.06 4.65
CA LYS A 173 18.77 -0.62 5.65
C LYS A 173 18.50 0.82 6.04
N VAL A 174 18.46 1.08 7.34
CA VAL A 174 18.48 2.44 7.88
C VAL A 174 19.92 2.76 8.21
N GLN A 175 20.46 3.81 7.58
CA GLN A 175 21.84 4.26 7.77
C GLN A 175 21.83 5.62 8.44
N LYS A 176 22.44 5.74 9.62
CA LYS A 176 22.69 7.04 10.23
C LYS A 176 23.85 7.73 9.52
N THR A 177 23.67 8.99 9.12
CA THR A 177 24.59 9.69 8.21
C THR A 177 25.31 10.86 8.88
N ASP A 178 24.80 11.38 9.99
CA ASP A 178 25.53 12.36 10.80
C ASP A 178 26.58 11.66 11.67
N GLY A 179 27.86 11.82 11.29
CA GLY A 179 28.97 11.05 11.85
C GLY A 179 30.25 11.81 12.16
N ARG A 180 30.26 13.16 12.16
CA ARG A 180 31.45 13.90 12.56
C ARG A 180 31.44 14.22 14.06
N PHE A 181 32.27 13.48 14.79
CA PHE A 181 32.83 13.78 16.12
C PHE A 181 31.90 14.02 17.32
N LEU A 182 30.60 13.74 17.26
CA LEU A 182 29.77 13.78 18.46
C LEU A 182 29.04 12.44 18.63
N ARG A 183 29.29 11.79 19.77
CA ARG A 183 28.53 10.64 20.30
C ARG A 183 27.05 11.03 20.34
N ARG A 184 26.26 10.69 19.33
CA ARG A 184 24.83 11.04 19.30
C ARG A 184 23.99 9.87 18.77
N PRO A 185 23.02 9.34 19.53
CA PRO A 185 22.10 8.32 19.05
C PRO A 185 20.85 8.92 18.38
N ALA A 186 20.53 8.47 17.16
CA ALA A 186 19.21 8.58 16.56
C ALA A 186 18.40 7.32 16.91
N SER A 187 17.14 7.48 17.34
CA SER A 187 16.21 6.37 17.57
C SER A 187 15.25 6.25 16.39
N THR A 188 15.10 5.04 15.84
CA THR A 188 14.21 4.74 14.72
C THR A 188 13.40 3.52 15.08
N SER A 189 12.08 3.56 14.90
CA SER A 189 11.16 2.44 15.19
C SER A 189 10.05 2.33 14.14
N THR A 190 9.59 1.11 13.90
CA THR A 190 8.61 0.71 12.87
C THR A 190 9.14 0.77 11.44
N ILE A 191 9.05 -0.35 10.74
CA ILE A 191 9.17 -0.42 9.28
C ILE A 191 7.90 -1.13 8.80
N LEU A 192 7.11 -0.45 7.99
CA LEU A 192 5.94 -1.00 7.31
C LEU A 192 6.21 -0.97 5.79
N PRO A 193 6.71 -2.04 5.13
CA PRO A 193 6.54 -2.15 3.70
C PRO A 193 5.09 -2.56 3.41
N SER A 194 4.43 -1.79 2.56
CA SER A 194 3.17 -2.19 1.95
C SER A 194 3.28 -2.21 0.43
N THR A 195 2.68 -3.22 -0.18
CA THR A 195 2.54 -3.34 -1.64
C THR A 195 1.08 -3.13 -2.02
N PRO A 196 0.78 -2.40 -3.11
CA PRO A 196 -0.57 -2.38 -3.65
C PRO A 196 -0.95 -3.79 -4.10
N CYS A 197 -2.07 -4.30 -3.60
CA CYS A 197 -2.68 -5.52 -4.14
C CYS A 197 -3.41 -5.10 -5.42
N ARG A 198 -2.95 -5.58 -6.58
CA ARG A 198 -3.61 -5.25 -7.85
C ARG A 198 -4.92 -6.05 -7.98
N PRO A 199 -6.09 -5.41 -8.15
CA PRO A 199 -7.34 -6.15 -8.32
C PRO A 199 -7.34 -6.90 -9.66
N PRO A 200 -8.01 -8.07 -9.75
CA PRO A 200 -8.00 -8.90 -10.95
C PRO A 200 -8.50 -8.10 -12.16
N ARG A 201 -7.74 -8.10 -13.27
CA ARG A 201 -8.17 -7.49 -14.53
C ARG A 201 -9.47 -8.16 -14.97
N ARG A 202 -10.55 -7.39 -15.05
CA ARG A 202 -11.81 -7.83 -15.66
C ARG A 202 -11.49 -8.38 -17.06
N PRO A 203 -11.94 -9.60 -17.44
CA PRO A 203 -11.66 -10.12 -18.76
C PRO A 203 -12.18 -9.16 -19.83
N ARG A 204 -11.29 -8.80 -20.76
CA ARG A 204 -11.61 -7.93 -21.90
C ARG A 204 -12.64 -8.66 -22.77
N PRO A 205 -13.84 -8.10 -23.02
CA PRO A 205 -14.72 -8.71 -24.00
C PRO A 205 -14.03 -8.64 -25.37
N SER A 206 -13.81 -9.81 -25.97
CA SER A 206 -13.26 -9.94 -27.31
C SER A 206 -14.21 -9.27 -28.30
N SER A 207 -13.73 -8.24 -28.98
CA SER A 207 -14.38 -7.68 -30.17
C SER A 207 -14.32 -8.73 -31.28
N SER A 208 -15.46 -9.37 -31.60
CA SER A 208 -15.64 -10.12 -32.83
C SER A 208 -16.74 -9.44 -33.66
N SER A 209 -16.30 -8.98 -34.83
CA SER A 209 -16.95 -8.26 -35.92
C SER A 209 -18.42 -8.53 -36.23
N ARG A 210 -19.13 -7.44 -36.54
CA ARG A 210 -20.45 -7.32 -37.21
C ARG A 210 -20.29 -7.48 -38.75
N PRO A 211 -21.35 -7.36 -39.59
CA PRO A 211 -22.29 -8.38 -40.08
C PRO A 211 -22.19 -8.63 -41.61
N THR A 212 -22.76 -9.72 -42.13
CA THR A 212 -23.29 -9.74 -43.51
C THR A 212 -24.67 -10.39 -43.58
N ARG A 213 -25.60 -9.53 -43.97
CA ARG A 213 -26.99 -9.73 -44.37
C ARG A 213 -27.09 -10.76 -45.49
N ARG A 214 -27.83 -11.86 -45.30
CA ARG A 214 -28.37 -12.67 -46.40
C ARG A 214 -29.89 -12.61 -46.39
N THR A 215 -30.42 -11.91 -47.38
CA THR A 215 -31.82 -11.90 -47.81
C THR A 215 -32.12 -13.15 -48.64
N SER A 216 -33.22 -13.86 -48.34
CA SER A 216 -34.04 -14.72 -49.24
C SER A 216 -35.22 -15.25 -48.38
N SER A 217 -36.40 -14.61 -48.31
CA SER A 217 -37.57 -14.75 -49.21
C SER A 217 -37.92 -16.22 -49.50
N LEU A 218 -38.79 -16.87 -48.71
CA LEU A 218 -40.28 -16.97 -48.79
C LEU A 218 -40.80 -18.13 -49.69
N ILE A 219 -41.75 -18.91 -49.12
CA ILE A 219 -42.85 -19.68 -49.79
C ILE A 219 -42.43 -21.03 -50.42
N SER A 220 -43.15 -22.17 -50.39
CA SER A 220 -44.36 -22.69 -49.73
C SER A 220 -44.62 -24.10 -50.33
N LYS A 221 -45.20 -25.01 -49.54
CA LYS A 221 -46.12 -26.12 -49.93
C LYS A 221 -45.67 -27.28 -50.84
N ASN A 222 -45.73 -28.49 -50.24
CA ASN A 222 -46.58 -29.64 -50.59
C ASN A 222 -46.62 -30.21 -52.03
N ILE A 223 -46.39 -31.54 -52.13
CA ILE A 223 -47.19 -32.59 -52.84
C ILE A 223 -46.27 -33.68 -53.45
N ALA A 224 -46.55 -34.94 -53.07
CA ALA A 224 -46.10 -36.17 -53.74
C ALA A 224 -46.87 -36.39 -55.05
N PRO A 225 -46.36 -37.15 -56.03
CA PRO A 225 -46.74 -38.58 -56.07
C PRO A 225 -45.71 -39.51 -56.75
N GLY A 226 -45.96 -40.81 -56.67
CA GLY A 226 -45.86 -41.66 -57.87
C GLY A 226 -44.80 -42.77 -57.87
N SER A 227 -45.31 -43.99 -57.75
CA SER A 227 -44.72 -45.28 -58.14
C SER A 227 -43.98 -45.29 -59.48
N PHE A 228 -42.98 -46.16 -59.64
CA PHE A 228 -42.84 -47.02 -60.83
C PHE A 228 -41.88 -48.20 -60.57
N ARG A 229 -42.42 -49.41 -60.81
CA ARG A 229 -41.81 -50.75 -61.02
C ARG A 229 -41.05 -51.44 -59.89
#